data_AF-E2ZML1-F1
#
_entry.id   AF-E2ZML1-F1
#
_cell.length_a   1.000
_cell.length_b   1.000
_cell.length_c   1.000
_cell.angle_alpha   90.00
_cell.angle_beta   90.00
_cell.angle_gamma   90.00
#
_symmetry.space_group_name_H-M   'P 1'
#
loop_
_entity.id
_entity.type
_entity.pdbx_description
1 polymer ?
#
loop_
_entity_poly.entity_id
_entity_poly.type
_entity_poly.pdbx_seq_one_letter_code
_entity_poly.pdbx_strand_id
1 'polypeptide(L)'
;MSDLLETLQQEGVDPALLEAVQQYRTAHALPDALRPRIPSPAFTYYGKQVWEQALAALLCGENLLLAGGKATGKNVLAENLAAAFGRPAWDISFHVNMDAASLIGMDTFADGQVVFRPGPVYRCAQCGGFGVLDEINMAKNEALAVLHAVLDFRRAIDVPGYDRIPLAEETRFIATMNYGYAGTRELNEALTSRFVVIQMPTITQDDLEKLLRTQFPDLASKYVRQFALLFLDLQKKCDSAEISTKALDLRGMLDALRLIRRGIPAGAALDMGITNKAFDSYEQGLIRDVIAARIPAKLDAAKLFG
;
A
#
# COMPACT_ATOMS: atom_id res chain seq x y z
N MET A 1 10.80 5.31 20.96
CA MET A 1 10.71 5.34 19.49
C MET A 1 9.23 5.27 19.12
N SER A 2 8.82 5.44 17.86
CA SER A 2 7.44 5.04 17.50
C SER A 2 7.34 3.51 17.49
N ASP A 3 6.22 2.93 17.93
CA ASP A 3 5.96 1.48 18.00
C ASP A 3 6.39 0.73 16.72
N LEU A 4 6.22 1.37 15.55
CA LEU A 4 6.66 0.83 14.27
C LEU A 4 8.20 0.65 14.20
N LEU A 5 9.00 1.64 14.61
CA LEU A 5 10.47 1.55 14.52
C LEU A 5 11.02 0.49 15.48
N GLU A 6 10.37 0.29 16.64
CA GLU A 6 10.71 -0.78 17.57
C GLU A 6 10.39 -2.15 16.96
N THR A 7 9.24 -2.26 16.28
CA THR A 7 8.88 -3.47 15.52
C THR A 7 9.91 -3.76 14.41
N LEU A 8 10.33 -2.75 13.65
CA LEU A 8 11.34 -2.93 12.59
C LEU A 8 12.70 -3.38 13.14
N GLN A 9 13.08 -2.87 14.31
CA GLN A 9 14.30 -3.31 14.99
C GLN A 9 14.21 -4.78 15.40
N GLN A 10 13.05 -5.23 15.91
CA GLN A 10 12.80 -6.64 16.24
C GLN A 10 12.81 -7.55 15.01
N GLU A 11 12.32 -7.04 13.86
CA GLU A 11 12.41 -7.72 12.56
C GLU A 11 13.81 -7.67 11.93
N GLY A 12 14.78 -7.07 12.62
CA GLY A 12 16.20 -7.11 12.26
C GLY A 12 16.59 -6.16 11.13
N VAL A 13 15.80 -5.12 10.86
CA VAL A 13 16.19 -4.01 9.98
C VAL A 13 17.43 -3.31 10.55
N ASP A 14 18.38 -2.94 9.68
CA ASP A 14 19.64 -2.29 10.08
C ASP A 14 19.42 -1.13 11.08
N PRO A 15 19.96 -1.23 12.31
CA PRO A 15 19.86 -0.18 13.32
C PRO A 15 20.38 1.18 12.85
N ALA A 16 21.40 1.22 11.97
CA ALA A 16 21.95 2.47 11.47
C ALA A 16 20.94 3.23 10.57
N LEU A 17 20.17 2.49 9.77
CA LEU A 17 19.08 3.08 8.97
C LEU A 17 17.96 3.59 9.87
N LEU A 18 17.59 2.83 10.90
CA LEU A 18 16.56 3.24 11.85
C LEU A 18 16.98 4.50 12.64
N GLU A 19 18.26 4.60 13.01
CA GLU A 19 18.82 5.78 13.65
C GLU A 19 18.82 6.98 12.69
N ALA A 20 19.22 6.79 11.42
CA ALA A 20 19.17 7.84 10.41
C ALA A 20 17.74 8.38 10.19
N VAL A 21 16.71 7.50 10.22
CA VAL A 21 15.30 7.92 10.18
C VAL A 21 14.92 8.77 11.40
N GLN A 22 15.42 8.42 12.59
CA GLN A 22 15.17 9.23 13.79
C GLN A 22 15.88 10.59 13.74
N GLN A 23 17.11 10.62 13.24
CA GLN A 23 17.86 11.85 13.01
C GLN A 23 17.12 12.73 11.99
N TYR A 24 16.63 12.15 10.89
CA TYR A 24 15.77 12.85 9.92
C TYR A 24 14.54 13.46 10.59
N ARG A 25 13.80 12.71 11.41
CA ARG A 25 12.63 13.23 12.14
C ARG A 25 12.96 14.41 13.05
N THR A 26 14.14 14.40 13.63
CA THR A 26 14.61 15.46 14.54
C THR A 26 15.05 16.68 13.76
N ALA A 27 15.79 16.49 12.66
CA ALA A 27 16.26 17.55 11.78
C ALA A 27 15.10 18.27 11.08
N HIS A 28 14.00 17.55 10.82
CA HIS A 28 12.86 18.08 10.12
C HIS A 28 11.56 18.01 10.92
N ALA A 29 11.46 18.88 11.92
CA ALA A 29 10.28 18.96 12.79
C ALA A 29 8.99 19.24 12.00
N LEU A 30 7.93 18.50 12.32
CA LEU A 30 6.61 18.67 11.69
C LEU A 30 5.70 19.58 12.54
N PRO A 31 5.07 20.61 11.95
CA PRO A 31 4.06 21.42 12.64
C PRO A 31 2.90 20.58 13.17
N ASP A 32 2.38 20.94 14.34
CA ASP A 32 1.30 20.19 15.00
C ASP A 32 0.04 20.05 14.13
N ALA A 33 -0.25 21.06 13.31
CA ALA A 33 -1.39 21.05 12.38
C ALA A 33 -1.33 19.93 11.31
N LEU A 34 -0.14 19.40 11.02
CA LEU A 34 0.05 18.34 10.02
C LEU A 34 0.14 16.94 10.64
N ARG A 35 0.30 16.82 11.96
CA ARG A 35 0.38 15.52 12.66
C ARG A 35 -0.83 14.60 12.40
N PRO A 36 -2.08 15.09 12.33
CA PRO A 36 -3.23 14.23 12.01
C PRO A 36 -3.19 13.59 10.62
N ARG A 37 -2.31 14.05 9.72
CA ARG A 37 -2.10 13.43 8.40
C ARG A 37 -0.98 12.40 8.37
N ILE A 38 -0.24 12.20 9.47
CA ILE A 38 0.70 11.08 9.56
C ILE A 38 -0.14 9.80 9.58
N PRO A 39 0.08 8.85 8.66
CA PRO A 39 -0.67 7.60 8.66
C PRO A 39 -0.52 6.86 9.98
N SER A 40 -1.60 6.22 10.42
CA SER A 40 -1.58 5.23 11.51
C SER A 40 -1.90 3.87 10.90
N PRO A 41 -0.89 3.15 10.38
CA PRO A 41 -1.13 1.97 9.57
C PRO A 41 -1.81 0.87 10.38
N ALA A 42 -2.81 0.23 9.79
CA ALA A 42 -3.49 -0.91 10.42
C ALA A 42 -2.64 -2.20 10.43
N PHE A 43 -1.64 -2.25 9.55
CA PHE A 43 -0.75 -3.39 9.37
C PHE A 43 0.69 -2.92 9.26
N THR A 44 1.60 -3.72 9.80
CA THR A 44 3.03 -3.60 9.54
C THR A 44 3.41 -4.48 8.35
N TYR A 45 4.15 -3.93 7.41
CA TYR A 45 4.75 -4.66 6.31
C TYR A 45 5.93 -5.49 6.84
N TYR A 46 5.96 -6.78 6.51
CA TYR A 46 7.05 -7.68 6.85
C TYR A 46 7.92 -7.92 5.60
N GLY A 47 9.23 -7.73 5.76
CA GLY A 47 10.19 -7.86 4.67
C GLY A 47 11.42 -6.99 4.89
N LYS A 48 12.42 -7.53 5.60
CA LYS A 48 13.64 -6.82 6.00
C LYS A 48 14.33 -6.10 4.85
N GLN A 49 14.64 -6.81 3.77
CA GLN A 49 15.40 -6.26 2.64
C GLN A 49 14.66 -5.11 1.95
N VAL A 50 13.34 -5.24 1.81
CA VAL A 50 12.48 -4.21 1.20
C VAL A 50 12.46 -2.95 2.08
N TRP A 51 12.38 -3.12 3.41
CA TRP A 51 12.52 -2.01 4.35
C TRP A 51 13.87 -1.31 4.21
N GLU A 52 14.97 -2.05 4.23
CA GLU A 52 16.32 -1.47 4.13
C GLU A 52 16.51 -0.70 2.82
N GLN A 53 16.05 -1.25 1.69
CA GLN A 53 16.07 -0.58 0.39
C GLN A 53 15.24 0.70 0.39
N ALA A 54 14.00 0.65 0.90
CA ALA A 54 13.10 1.80 0.92
C ALA A 54 13.59 2.91 1.85
N LEU A 55 14.06 2.58 3.05
CA LEU A 55 14.61 3.55 3.99
C LEU A 55 15.85 4.23 3.41
N ALA A 56 16.80 3.44 2.88
CA ALA A 56 18.01 3.99 2.30
C ALA A 56 17.73 4.93 1.12
N ALA A 57 16.85 4.53 0.19
CA ALA A 57 16.48 5.36 -0.95
C ALA A 57 15.81 6.68 -0.53
N LEU A 58 14.86 6.64 0.42
CA LEU A 58 14.20 7.85 0.92
C LEU A 58 15.16 8.79 1.64
N LEU A 59 16.08 8.25 2.45
CA LEU A 59 17.14 9.02 3.12
C LEU A 59 18.11 9.67 2.12
N CYS A 60 18.38 9.03 0.98
CA CYS A 60 19.14 9.61 -0.13
C CYS A 60 18.37 10.68 -0.92
N GLY A 61 17.08 10.82 -0.67
CA GLY A 61 16.25 11.82 -1.34
C GLY A 61 15.45 11.32 -2.53
N GLU A 62 15.45 10.02 -2.77
CA GLU A 62 14.83 9.40 -3.95
C GLU A 62 13.33 9.18 -3.78
N ASN A 63 12.60 9.14 -4.91
CA ASN A 63 11.22 8.68 -4.95
C ASN A 63 11.19 7.15 -5.15
N LEU A 64 10.13 6.49 -4.67
CA LEU A 64 10.00 5.05 -4.76
C LEU A 64 8.91 4.63 -5.75
N LEU A 65 9.19 3.59 -6.53
CA LEU A 65 8.17 2.84 -7.29
C LEU A 65 8.10 1.42 -6.73
N LEU A 66 7.01 1.10 -6.06
CA LEU A 66 6.73 -0.22 -5.51
C LEU A 66 6.00 -1.05 -6.58
N ALA A 67 6.69 -2.02 -7.17
CA ALA A 67 6.18 -2.84 -8.26
C ALA A 67 6.01 -4.29 -7.82
N GLY A 68 4.85 -4.90 -8.07
CA GLY A 68 4.63 -6.31 -7.71
C GLY A 68 3.22 -6.79 -7.99
N GLY A 69 2.95 -8.07 -7.80
CA GLY A 69 1.63 -8.68 -7.96
C GLY A 69 0.59 -8.19 -6.95
N LYS A 70 -0.64 -8.71 -7.03
CA LYS A 70 -1.67 -8.48 -6.02
C LYS A 70 -1.23 -9.04 -4.66
N ALA A 71 -1.71 -8.41 -3.59
CA ALA A 71 -1.48 -8.83 -2.21
C ALA A 71 0.01 -8.87 -1.75
N THR A 72 0.91 -8.15 -2.41
CA THR A 72 2.32 -7.98 -1.97
C THR A 72 2.53 -6.86 -0.96
N GLY A 73 1.48 -6.17 -0.51
CA GLY A 73 1.58 -5.17 0.57
C GLY A 73 2.08 -3.78 0.17
N LYS A 74 2.05 -3.40 -1.12
CA LYS A 74 2.51 -2.09 -1.63
C LYS A 74 1.97 -0.89 -0.83
N ASN A 75 0.65 -0.79 -0.70
CA ASN A 75 0.01 0.35 -0.04
C ASN A 75 0.28 0.34 1.46
N VAL A 76 0.37 -0.84 2.07
CA VAL A 76 0.78 -1.00 3.48
C VAL A 76 2.19 -0.45 3.68
N LEU A 77 3.14 -0.82 2.81
CA LEU A 77 4.50 -0.31 2.90
C LEU A 77 4.56 1.21 2.70
N ALA A 78 3.80 1.77 1.74
CA ALA A 78 3.76 3.21 1.51
C ALA A 78 3.29 3.99 2.76
N GLU A 79 2.19 3.55 3.38
CA GLU A 79 1.69 4.12 4.64
C GLU A 79 2.70 3.94 5.78
N ASN A 80 3.30 2.75 5.90
CA ASN A 80 4.31 2.46 6.91
C ASN A 80 5.56 3.34 6.77
N LEU A 81 6.01 3.63 5.56
CA LEU A 81 7.16 4.50 5.32
C LEU A 81 6.86 5.93 5.75
N ALA A 82 5.71 6.48 5.36
CA ALA A 82 5.30 7.81 5.82
C ALA A 82 5.21 7.89 7.36
N ALA A 83 4.66 6.85 8.00
CA ALA A 83 4.60 6.74 9.45
C ALA A 83 5.99 6.62 10.10
N ALA A 84 6.90 5.82 9.51
CA ALA A 84 8.27 5.63 10.01
C ALA A 84 9.07 6.94 10.00
N PHE A 85 8.95 7.71 8.92
CA PHE A 85 9.55 9.05 8.78
C PHE A 85 8.77 10.13 9.55
N GLY A 86 7.64 9.80 10.18
CA GLY A 86 6.83 10.74 10.95
C GLY A 86 6.29 11.90 10.12
N ARG A 87 5.92 11.64 8.86
CA ARG A 87 5.52 12.64 7.88
C ARG A 87 4.07 12.48 7.43
N PRO A 88 3.40 13.59 7.07
CA PRO A 88 2.04 13.55 6.55
C PRO A 88 1.99 12.87 5.19
N ALA A 89 0.90 12.17 4.89
CA ALA A 89 0.68 11.54 3.59
C ALA A 89 -0.55 12.12 2.87
N TRP A 90 -0.49 12.10 1.54
CA TRP A 90 -1.60 12.35 0.64
C TRP A 90 -1.73 11.17 -0.32
N ASP A 91 -2.83 10.44 -0.22
CA ASP A 91 -3.13 9.33 -1.12
C ASP A 91 -3.81 9.84 -2.39
N ILE A 92 -3.26 9.46 -3.54
CA ILE A 92 -3.72 9.83 -4.87
C ILE A 92 -3.96 8.54 -5.66
N SER A 93 -5.23 8.11 -5.73
CA SER A 93 -5.63 6.94 -6.51
C SER A 93 -5.89 7.31 -7.97
N PHE A 94 -5.03 6.84 -8.87
CA PHE A 94 -5.14 7.10 -10.29
C PHE A 94 -6.26 6.29 -10.92
N HIS A 95 -6.97 6.92 -11.85
CA HIS A 95 -8.05 6.32 -12.62
C HIS A 95 -8.12 6.98 -13.99
N VAL A 96 -8.84 6.35 -14.92
CA VAL A 96 -8.87 6.74 -16.35
C VAL A 96 -9.35 8.16 -16.64
N ASN A 97 -10.08 8.78 -15.71
CA ASN A 97 -10.63 10.13 -15.87
C ASN A 97 -9.85 11.20 -15.10
N MET A 98 -8.73 10.83 -14.46
CA MET A 98 -7.92 11.78 -13.71
C MET A 98 -7.19 12.75 -14.65
N ASP A 99 -7.22 14.03 -14.29
CA ASP A 99 -6.56 15.12 -15.00
C ASP A 99 -5.51 15.82 -14.11
N ALA A 100 -4.74 16.71 -14.73
CA ALA A 100 -3.72 17.52 -14.07
C ALA A 100 -4.29 18.41 -12.95
N ALA A 101 -5.47 18.99 -13.19
CA ALA A 101 -6.14 19.90 -12.26
C ALA A 101 -6.50 19.19 -10.95
N SER A 102 -6.90 17.92 -11.02
CA SER A 102 -7.18 17.09 -9.84
C SER A 102 -5.94 16.81 -8.99
N LEU A 103 -4.73 16.86 -9.57
CA LEU A 103 -3.47 16.63 -8.86
C LEU A 103 -2.92 17.91 -8.23
N ILE A 104 -2.88 18.99 -9.01
CA ILE A 104 -2.24 20.26 -8.62
C ILE A 104 -3.22 21.21 -7.95
N GLY A 105 -4.46 21.24 -8.40
CA GLY A 105 -5.46 22.18 -7.98
C GLY A 105 -6.12 22.88 -9.14
N MET A 106 -7.22 23.55 -8.83
CA MET A 106 -8.01 24.32 -9.79
C MET A 106 -8.59 25.56 -9.12
N ASP A 107 -8.93 26.54 -9.94
CA ASP A 107 -9.67 27.70 -9.50
C ASP A 107 -11.09 27.30 -9.13
N THR A 108 -11.55 27.78 -7.97
CA THR A 108 -12.91 27.59 -7.48
C THR A 108 -13.48 28.93 -7.02
N PHE A 109 -14.80 28.98 -6.87
CA PHE A 109 -15.46 30.19 -6.41
C PHE A 109 -15.83 30.06 -4.94
N ALA A 110 -15.35 30.99 -4.12
CA ALA A 110 -15.68 31.08 -2.71
C ALA A 110 -15.94 32.54 -2.34
N ASP A 111 -17.03 32.80 -1.61
CA ASP A 111 -17.39 34.13 -1.08
C ASP A 111 -17.34 35.28 -2.11
N GLY A 112 -17.80 35.01 -3.34
CA GLY A 112 -17.85 36.03 -4.39
C GLY A 112 -16.56 36.23 -5.17
N GLN A 113 -15.51 35.43 -4.89
CA GLN A 113 -14.19 35.56 -5.51
C GLN A 113 -13.67 34.24 -6.07
N VAL A 114 -12.83 34.32 -7.10
CA VAL A 114 -12.08 33.19 -7.62
C VAL A 114 -10.87 32.96 -6.73
N VAL A 115 -10.78 31.77 -6.14
CA VAL A 115 -9.68 31.35 -5.27
C VAL A 115 -9.08 30.04 -5.77
N PHE A 116 -7.76 29.92 -5.74
CA PHE A 116 -7.10 28.65 -6.06
C PHE A 116 -7.38 27.63 -4.97
N ARG A 117 -7.85 26.43 -5.35
CA ARG A 117 -7.98 25.29 -4.45
C ARG A 117 -6.83 24.30 -4.71
N PRO A 118 -5.83 24.24 -3.82
CA PRO A 118 -4.74 23.27 -3.91
C PRO A 118 -5.19 21.82 -4.00
N GLY A 119 -4.61 21.10 -4.95
CA GLY A 119 -4.71 19.65 -5.08
C GLY A 119 -3.76 18.90 -4.14
N PRO A 120 -3.87 17.55 -4.08
CA PRO A 120 -3.09 16.72 -3.17
C PRO A 120 -1.57 16.80 -3.42
N VAL A 121 -1.13 16.82 -4.69
CA VAL A 121 0.31 16.90 -5.03
C VAL A 121 0.87 18.26 -4.60
N TYR A 122 0.10 19.33 -4.81
CA TYR A 122 0.46 20.67 -4.36
C TYR A 122 0.56 20.76 -2.85
N ARG A 123 -0.44 20.24 -2.12
CA ARG A 123 -0.42 20.22 -0.65
C ARG A 123 0.77 19.43 -0.12
N CYS A 124 1.05 18.27 -0.70
CA CYS A 124 2.20 17.46 -0.35
C CYS A 124 3.52 18.22 -0.55
N ALA A 125 3.65 18.90 -1.70
CA ALA A 125 4.82 19.71 -2.02
C ALA A 125 5.06 20.86 -1.04
N GLN A 126 4.01 21.57 -0.62
CA GLN A 126 4.14 22.67 0.34
C GLN A 126 4.40 22.19 1.77
N CYS A 127 3.78 21.08 2.16
CA CYS A 127 3.80 20.61 3.54
C CYS A 127 4.97 19.68 3.88
N GLY A 128 5.76 19.24 2.90
CA GLY A 128 6.92 18.38 3.14
C GLY A 128 6.55 16.99 3.66
N GLY A 129 5.79 16.24 2.85
CA GLY A 129 5.36 14.89 3.20
C GLY A 129 5.43 13.90 2.04
N PHE A 130 4.62 12.85 2.14
CA PHE A 130 4.61 11.73 1.20
C PHE A 130 3.39 11.80 0.27
N GLY A 131 3.64 11.86 -1.04
CA GLY A 131 2.60 11.71 -2.06
C GLY A 131 2.53 10.25 -2.48
N VAL A 132 1.46 9.53 -2.10
CA VAL A 132 1.26 8.12 -2.46
C VAL A 132 0.49 8.08 -3.78
N LEU A 133 1.17 7.71 -4.86
CA LEU A 133 0.63 7.65 -6.22
C LEU A 133 0.16 6.21 -6.50
N ASP A 134 -1.07 5.89 -6.10
CA ASP A 134 -1.61 4.55 -6.18
C ASP A 134 -2.11 4.22 -7.59
N GLU A 135 -1.70 3.07 -8.11
CA GLU A 135 -2.01 2.61 -9.48
C GLU A 135 -1.60 3.63 -10.57
N ILE A 136 -0.39 4.20 -10.45
CA ILE A 136 0.11 5.26 -11.35
C ILE A 136 0.06 4.90 -12.84
N ASN A 137 0.09 3.60 -13.15
CA ASN A 137 -0.01 3.05 -14.50
C ASN A 137 -1.42 3.13 -15.12
N MET A 138 -2.43 3.54 -14.35
CA MET A 138 -3.79 3.83 -14.85
C MET A 138 -3.97 5.28 -15.30
N ALA A 139 -3.00 6.15 -15.03
CA ALA A 139 -3.05 7.56 -15.36
C ALA A 139 -2.99 7.83 -16.87
N LYS A 140 -3.66 8.90 -17.32
CA LYS A 140 -3.45 9.46 -18.67
C LYS A 140 -2.12 10.22 -18.74
N ASN A 141 -1.55 10.28 -19.94
CA ASN A 141 -0.28 10.99 -20.20
C ASN A 141 -0.34 12.46 -19.74
N GLU A 142 -1.50 13.12 -19.84
CA GLU A 142 -1.70 14.50 -19.40
C GLU A 142 -1.58 14.65 -17.86
N ALA A 143 -2.14 13.72 -17.09
CA ALA A 143 -1.98 13.71 -15.63
C ALA A 143 -0.52 13.43 -15.24
N LEU A 144 0.14 12.53 -15.97
CA LEU A 144 1.55 12.20 -15.75
C LEU A 144 2.51 13.32 -16.17
N ALA A 145 2.15 14.11 -17.20
CA ALA A 145 2.93 15.26 -17.69
C ALA A 145 3.29 16.22 -16.56
N VAL A 146 2.34 16.44 -15.66
CA VAL A 146 2.51 17.34 -14.52
C VAL A 146 3.39 16.74 -13.44
N LEU A 147 3.30 15.43 -13.22
CA LEU A 147 4.20 14.75 -12.29
C LEU A 147 5.66 14.81 -12.76
N HIS A 148 5.94 14.88 -14.06
CA HIS A 148 7.32 14.98 -14.55
C HIS A 148 8.07 16.18 -14.01
N ALA A 149 7.42 17.34 -13.86
CA ALA A 149 8.05 18.55 -13.32
C ALA A 149 8.28 18.45 -11.81
N VAL A 150 7.32 17.85 -11.10
CA VAL A 150 7.33 17.64 -9.65
C VAL A 150 8.39 16.61 -9.23
N LEU A 151 8.51 15.53 -10.01
CA LEU A 151 9.46 14.43 -9.83
C LEU A 151 10.84 14.72 -10.45
N ASP A 152 11.04 15.91 -11.05
CA ASP A 152 12.32 16.30 -11.64
C ASP A 152 13.29 16.88 -10.62
N PHE A 153 14.55 17.00 -11.03
CA PHE A 153 15.59 17.74 -10.28
C PHE A 153 15.16 19.18 -9.97
N ARG A 154 14.24 19.75 -10.78
CA ARG A 154 13.70 21.10 -10.59
C ARG A 154 12.85 21.24 -9.33
N ARG A 155 12.33 20.13 -8.78
CA ARG A 155 11.57 20.04 -7.52
C ARG A 155 10.64 21.23 -7.31
N ALA A 156 9.82 21.54 -8.31
CA ALA A 156 8.88 22.64 -8.24
C ALA A 156 7.62 22.34 -9.07
N ILE A 157 6.51 22.91 -8.62
CA ILE A 157 5.25 22.95 -9.35
C ILE A 157 5.18 24.28 -10.08
N ASP A 158 4.89 24.22 -11.37
CA ASP A 158 4.61 25.39 -12.20
C ASP A 158 3.14 25.35 -12.60
N VAL A 159 2.35 26.29 -12.08
CA VAL A 159 0.92 26.40 -12.38
C VAL A 159 0.73 27.66 -13.22
N PRO A 160 0.28 27.54 -14.48
CA PRO A 160 0.05 28.71 -15.32
C PRO A 160 -0.85 29.74 -14.62
N GLY A 161 -0.39 30.99 -14.52
CA GLY A 161 -1.11 32.06 -13.85
C GLY A 161 -0.82 32.21 -12.35
N TYR A 162 0.00 31.34 -11.77
CA TYR A 162 0.42 31.41 -10.37
C TYR A 162 1.95 31.40 -10.24
N ASP A 163 2.42 31.72 -9.03
CA ASP A 163 3.84 31.62 -8.70
C ASP A 163 4.32 30.17 -8.78
N ARG A 164 5.57 30.01 -9.22
CA ARG A 164 6.28 28.74 -9.15
C ARG A 164 6.48 28.33 -7.70
N ILE A 165 6.08 27.12 -7.34
CA ILE A 165 6.13 26.64 -5.97
C ILE A 165 7.20 25.60 -5.81
N PRO A 166 8.25 25.85 -5.01
CA PRO A 166 9.24 24.85 -4.70
C PRO A 166 8.61 23.74 -3.85
N LEU A 167 9.03 22.50 -4.08
CA LEU A 167 8.75 21.40 -3.17
C LEU A 167 9.60 21.58 -1.93
N ALA A 168 8.97 21.45 -0.76
CA ALA A 168 9.67 21.29 0.50
C ALA A 168 10.69 20.15 0.37
N GLU A 169 11.85 20.31 1.02
CA GLU A 169 12.99 19.41 0.94
C GLU A 169 12.59 17.96 1.26
N GLU A 170 11.56 17.80 2.08
CA GLU A 170 11.13 16.53 2.66
C GLU A 170 10.06 15.84 1.83
N THR A 171 9.56 16.51 0.80
CA THR A 171 8.57 15.96 -0.13
C THR A 171 9.14 14.75 -0.86
N ARG A 172 8.49 13.59 -0.74
CA ARG A 172 8.83 12.36 -1.48
C ARG A 172 7.57 11.76 -2.07
N PHE A 173 7.72 11.06 -3.19
CA PHE A 173 6.63 10.32 -3.82
C PHE A 173 6.87 8.82 -3.72
N ILE A 174 5.81 8.08 -3.39
CA ILE A 174 5.80 6.62 -3.40
C ILE A 174 4.71 6.20 -4.38
N ALA A 175 5.11 5.72 -5.55
CA ALA A 175 4.20 5.20 -6.55
C ALA A 175 4.00 3.70 -6.39
N THR A 176 2.82 3.20 -6.74
CA THR A 176 2.52 1.76 -6.74
C THR A 176 2.11 1.32 -8.13
N MET A 177 2.50 0.10 -8.50
CA MET A 177 2.04 -0.53 -9.74
C MET A 177 1.80 -2.02 -9.56
N ASN A 178 0.72 -2.51 -10.18
CA ASN A 178 0.39 -3.94 -10.29
C ASN A 178 0.80 -4.46 -11.67
N TYR A 179 1.50 -5.61 -11.72
CA TYR A 179 1.79 -6.29 -12.97
C TYR A 179 0.54 -6.96 -13.56
N GLY A 180 0.40 -6.91 -14.89
CA GLY A 180 -0.54 -7.74 -15.64
C GLY A 180 -2.02 -7.43 -15.41
N TYR A 181 -2.36 -6.24 -14.92
CA TYR A 181 -3.77 -5.85 -14.76
C TYR A 181 -4.35 -5.39 -16.09
N ALA A 182 -5.53 -5.89 -16.47
CA ALA A 182 -6.18 -5.49 -17.70
C ALA A 182 -6.48 -3.98 -17.66
N GLY A 183 -6.05 -3.25 -18.69
CA GLY A 183 -6.24 -1.80 -18.79
C GLY A 183 -5.10 -0.95 -18.21
N THR A 184 -4.03 -1.55 -17.67
CA THR A 184 -2.83 -0.80 -17.27
C THR A 184 -1.91 -0.53 -18.45
N ARG A 185 -1.30 0.65 -18.46
CA ARG A 185 -0.29 1.04 -19.45
C ARG A 185 1.10 0.77 -18.90
N GLU A 186 2.06 0.53 -19.77
CA GLU A 186 3.47 0.60 -19.36
C GLU A 186 3.79 2.04 -18.98
N LEU A 187 4.53 2.22 -17.87
CA LEU A 187 5.09 3.52 -17.54
C LEU A 187 6.16 3.88 -18.57
N ASN A 188 6.11 5.11 -19.06
CA ASN A 188 7.18 5.69 -19.87
C ASN A 188 8.51 5.65 -19.10
N GLU A 189 9.60 5.28 -19.76
CA GLU A 189 10.98 5.31 -19.26
C GLU A 189 11.34 6.64 -18.57
N ALA A 190 10.84 7.77 -19.08
CA ALA A 190 11.08 9.09 -18.51
C ALA A 190 10.45 9.29 -17.12
N LEU A 191 9.37 8.57 -16.78
CA LEU A 191 8.82 8.55 -15.41
C LEU A 191 9.56 7.54 -14.56
N THR A 192 9.78 6.34 -15.09
CA THR A 192 10.45 5.25 -14.38
C THR A 192 11.84 5.68 -13.90
N SER A 193 12.58 6.45 -14.71
CA SER A 193 13.89 7.01 -14.32
C SER A 193 13.87 8.04 -13.18
N ARG A 194 12.69 8.48 -12.73
CA ARG A 194 12.53 9.39 -11.58
C ARG A 194 12.21 8.67 -10.28
N PHE A 195 12.18 7.33 -10.33
CA PHE A 195 11.94 6.47 -9.18
C PHE A 195 13.06 5.44 -9.07
N VAL A 196 13.43 5.13 -7.84
CA VAL A 196 14.09 3.87 -7.52
C VAL A 196 13.00 2.80 -7.44
N VAL A 197 13.19 1.72 -8.19
CA VAL A 197 12.19 0.66 -8.30
C VAL A 197 12.48 -0.44 -7.28
N ILE A 198 11.51 -0.71 -6.40
CA ILE A 198 11.54 -1.83 -5.46
C ILE A 198 10.57 -2.90 -5.94
N GLN A 199 11.13 -4.07 -6.24
CA GLN A 199 10.35 -5.26 -6.59
C GLN A 199 9.79 -5.87 -5.31
N MET A 200 8.48 -5.82 -5.16
CA MET A 200 7.77 -6.32 -4.00
C MET A 200 7.63 -7.84 -4.11
N PRO A 201 8.29 -8.60 -3.22
CA PRO A 201 8.20 -10.05 -3.23
C PRO A 201 6.80 -10.51 -2.82
N THR A 202 6.49 -11.76 -3.16
CA THR A 202 5.31 -12.43 -2.60
C THR A 202 5.50 -12.63 -1.10
N ILE A 203 4.41 -12.52 -0.35
CA ILE A 203 4.45 -12.73 1.10
C ILE A 203 4.83 -14.17 1.40
N THR A 204 5.80 -14.36 2.30
CA THR A 204 6.23 -15.70 2.73
C THR A 204 5.21 -16.32 3.68
N GLN A 205 5.27 -17.64 3.87
CA GLN A 205 4.43 -18.30 4.88
C GLN A 205 4.66 -17.70 6.27
N ASP A 206 5.93 -17.51 6.66
CA ASP A 206 6.29 -17.03 7.98
C ASP A 206 5.79 -15.60 8.22
N ASP A 207 5.93 -14.72 7.24
CA ASP A 207 5.46 -13.33 7.33
C ASP A 207 3.93 -13.26 7.35
N LEU A 208 3.25 -14.13 6.60
CA LEU A 208 1.80 -14.23 6.64
C LEU A 208 1.31 -14.78 7.99
N GLU A 209 1.98 -15.78 8.56
CA GLU A 209 1.68 -16.27 9.90
C GLU A 209 1.90 -15.20 10.98
N LYS A 210 2.99 -14.41 10.88
CA LYS A 210 3.23 -13.25 11.76
C LYS A 210 2.09 -12.25 11.65
N LEU A 211 1.72 -11.86 10.43
CA LEU A 211 0.61 -10.93 10.19
C LEU A 211 -0.69 -11.43 10.82
N LEU A 212 -1.01 -12.71 10.65
CA LEU A 212 -2.22 -13.32 11.22
C LEU A 212 -2.18 -13.33 12.76
N ARG A 213 -1.05 -13.66 13.38
CA ARG A 213 -0.91 -13.64 14.85
C ARG A 213 -1.03 -12.22 15.42
N THR A 214 -0.47 -11.23 14.74
CA THR A 214 -0.59 -9.83 15.15
C THR A 214 -2.03 -9.33 15.07
N GLN A 215 -2.75 -9.68 14.00
CA GLN A 215 -4.13 -9.22 13.76
C GLN A 215 -5.18 -10.01 14.55
N PHE A 216 -4.91 -11.29 14.83
CA PHE A 216 -5.79 -12.19 15.56
C PHE A 216 -4.97 -12.93 16.64
N PRO A 217 -4.60 -12.28 17.76
CA PRO A 217 -3.75 -12.88 18.80
C PRO A 217 -4.34 -14.13 19.46
N ASP A 218 -5.67 -14.21 19.49
CA ASP A 218 -6.53 -15.29 19.97
C ASP A 218 -6.76 -16.39 18.91
N LEU A 219 -6.27 -16.23 17.67
CA LEU A 219 -6.37 -17.28 16.65
C LEU A 219 -5.44 -18.44 17.01
N ALA A 220 -5.99 -19.64 17.18
CA ALA A 220 -5.18 -20.79 17.57
C ALA A 220 -4.06 -21.06 16.55
N SER A 221 -2.84 -21.33 17.02
CA SER A 221 -1.64 -21.47 16.18
C SER A 221 -1.78 -22.48 15.05
N LYS A 222 -2.57 -23.55 15.25
CA LYS A 222 -2.92 -24.51 14.20
C LYS A 222 -3.62 -23.82 13.02
N TYR A 223 -4.59 -22.95 13.29
CA TYR A 223 -5.38 -22.27 12.27
C TYR A 223 -4.61 -21.11 11.64
N VAL A 224 -3.76 -20.40 12.38
CA VAL A 224 -2.79 -19.45 11.78
C VAL A 224 -2.07 -20.09 10.60
N ARG A 225 -1.48 -21.27 10.83
CA ARG A 225 -0.77 -22.02 9.78
C ARG A 225 -1.69 -22.49 8.66
N GLN A 226 -2.91 -22.96 8.97
CA GLN A 226 -3.85 -23.41 7.93
C GLN A 226 -4.30 -22.27 7.01
N PHE A 227 -4.57 -21.07 7.56
CA PHE A 227 -4.93 -19.90 6.75
C PHE A 227 -3.75 -19.40 5.91
N ALA A 228 -2.53 -19.40 6.47
CA ALA A 228 -1.34 -19.08 5.70
C ALA A 228 -1.14 -20.04 4.52
N LEU A 229 -1.25 -21.34 4.76
CA LEU A 229 -1.15 -22.36 3.70
C LEU A 229 -2.28 -22.26 2.68
N LEU A 230 -3.52 -21.97 3.12
CA LEU A 230 -4.65 -21.73 2.21
C LEU A 230 -4.32 -20.60 1.23
N PHE A 231 -3.79 -19.48 1.72
CA PHE A 231 -3.42 -18.35 0.86
C PHE A 231 -2.36 -18.75 -0.17
N LEU A 232 -1.33 -19.46 0.27
CA LEU A 232 -0.23 -19.91 -0.60
C LEU A 232 -0.67 -20.98 -1.61
N ASP A 233 -1.60 -21.85 -1.25
CA ASP A 233 -2.16 -22.84 -2.18
C ASP A 233 -3.03 -22.15 -3.26
N LEU A 234 -3.82 -21.13 -2.87
CA LEU A 234 -4.54 -20.30 -3.83
C LEU A 234 -3.58 -19.54 -4.75
N GLN A 235 -2.47 -19.02 -4.21
CA GLN A 235 -1.43 -18.36 -5.00
C GLN A 235 -0.85 -19.31 -6.05
N LYS A 236 -0.45 -20.53 -5.67
CA LYS A 236 0.06 -21.54 -6.60
C LYS A 236 -0.92 -21.89 -7.72
N LYS A 237 -2.21 -21.99 -7.40
CA LYS A 237 -3.25 -22.21 -8.43
C LYS A 237 -3.39 -21.01 -9.37
N CYS A 238 -3.25 -19.78 -8.87
CA CYS A 238 -3.21 -18.59 -9.72
C CYS A 238 -2.00 -18.61 -10.65
N ASP A 239 -0.81 -18.91 -10.11
CA ASP A 239 0.44 -18.96 -10.87
C ASP A 239 0.42 -20.06 -11.95
N SER A 240 -0.31 -21.14 -11.69
CA SER A 240 -0.54 -22.24 -12.64
C SER A 240 -1.71 -21.98 -13.61
N ALA A 241 -2.33 -20.78 -13.55
CA ALA A 241 -3.50 -20.38 -14.33
C ALA A 241 -4.73 -21.31 -14.18
N GLU A 242 -4.83 -22.04 -13.08
CA GLU A 242 -6.00 -22.89 -12.76
C GLU A 242 -7.20 -22.06 -12.28
N ILE A 243 -6.92 -20.96 -11.56
CA ILE A 243 -7.91 -20.00 -11.08
C ILE A 243 -7.42 -18.58 -11.35
N SER A 244 -8.34 -17.61 -11.38
CA SER A 244 -7.98 -16.22 -11.59
C SER A 244 -7.40 -15.58 -10.33
N THR A 245 -6.64 -14.49 -10.53
CA THR A 245 -6.08 -13.68 -9.43
C THR A 245 -7.16 -12.92 -8.63
N LYS A 246 -8.45 -13.09 -8.92
CA LYS A 246 -9.56 -12.56 -8.12
C LYS A 246 -9.69 -13.29 -6.78
N ALA A 247 -9.33 -14.57 -6.74
CA ALA A 247 -9.35 -15.38 -5.53
C ALA A 247 -8.16 -15.09 -4.60
N LEU A 248 -7.06 -14.55 -5.13
CA LEU A 248 -5.88 -14.17 -4.36
C LEU A 248 -6.08 -12.81 -3.67
N ASP A 249 -6.87 -12.82 -2.58
CA ASP A 249 -7.18 -11.63 -1.81
C ASP A 249 -6.93 -11.81 -0.31
N LEU A 250 -5.81 -11.25 0.15
CA LEU A 250 -5.42 -11.28 1.56
C LEU A 250 -6.42 -10.48 2.42
N ARG A 251 -6.90 -9.33 1.94
CA ARG A 251 -7.90 -8.53 2.69
C ARG A 251 -9.19 -9.33 2.86
N GLY A 252 -9.63 -10.00 1.79
CA GLY A 252 -10.77 -10.91 1.81
C GLY A 252 -10.64 -12.04 2.83
N MET A 253 -9.45 -12.63 2.96
CA MET A 253 -9.18 -13.65 3.98
C MET A 253 -9.23 -13.09 5.40
N LEU A 254 -8.66 -11.91 5.65
CA LEU A 254 -8.72 -11.26 6.95
C LEU A 254 -10.16 -10.88 7.32
N ASP A 255 -10.95 -10.43 6.35
CA ASP A 255 -12.37 -10.14 6.55
C ASP A 255 -13.17 -11.40 6.87
N ALA A 256 -12.88 -12.53 6.22
CA ALA A 256 -13.49 -13.82 6.56
C ALA A 256 -13.20 -14.21 8.02
N LEU A 257 -11.97 -14.04 8.51
CA LEU A 257 -11.64 -14.28 9.93
C LEU A 257 -12.43 -13.36 10.88
N ARG A 258 -12.59 -12.08 10.54
CA ARG A 258 -13.42 -11.15 11.32
C ARG A 258 -14.90 -11.55 11.33
N LEU A 259 -15.43 -12.04 10.19
CA LEU A 259 -16.79 -12.54 10.08
C LEU A 259 -16.99 -13.81 10.92
N ILE A 260 -16.01 -14.73 10.92
CA ILE A 260 -16.06 -15.93 11.77
C ILE A 260 -16.09 -15.53 13.23
N ARG A 261 -15.29 -14.55 13.65
CA ARG A 261 -15.30 -14.01 15.02
C ARG A 261 -16.66 -13.44 15.42
N ARG A 262 -17.44 -12.94 14.47
CA ARG A 262 -18.81 -12.45 14.68
C ARG A 262 -19.88 -13.55 14.64
N GLY A 263 -19.50 -14.81 14.49
CA GLY A 263 -20.39 -15.97 14.52
C GLY A 263 -20.82 -16.51 13.16
N ILE A 264 -20.28 -15.96 12.06
CA ILE A 264 -20.55 -16.52 10.72
C ILE A 264 -19.81 -17.86 10.57
N PRO A 265 -20.46 -18.93 10.06
CA PRO A 265 -19.78 -20.20 9.81
C PRO A 265 -18.58 -20.03 8.86
N ALA A 266 -17.49 -20.76 9.12
CA ALA A 266 -16.22 -20.60 8.38
C ALA A 266 -16.36 -20.73 6.87
N GLY A 267 -17.14 -21.72 6.39
CA GLY A 267 -17.42 -21.89 4.96
C GLY A 267 -18.10 -20.67 4.33
N ALA A 268 -19.14 -20.14 4.99
CA ALA A 268 -19.85 -18.95 4.49
C ALA A 268 -18.97 -17.70 4.49
N ALA A 269 -18.18 -17.49 5.55
CA ALA A 269 -17.27 -16.36 5.64
C ALA A 269 -16.17 -16.41 4.57
N LEU A 270 -15.60 -17.59 4.32
CA LEU A 270 -14.61 -17.80 3.26
C LEU A 270 -15.22 -17.68 1.86
N ASP A 271 -16.46 -18.10 1.66
CA ASP A 271 -17.17 -17.87 0.41
C ASP A 271 -17.35 -16.36 0.16
N MET A 272 -17.74 -15.59 1.17
CA MET A 272 -17.86 -14.13 1.06
C MET A 272 -16.51 -13.44 0.81
N GLY A 273 -15.45 -13.89 1.49
CA GLY A 273 -14.13 -13.26 1.44
C GLY A 273 -13.28 -13.65 0.23
N ILE A 274 -13.46 -14.86 -0.30
CA ILE A 274 -12.58 -15.45 -1.32
C ILE A 274 -13.39 -16.00 -2.49
N THR A 275 -14.22 -17.02 -2.28
CA THR A 275 -14.85 -17.80 -3.36
C THR A 275 -15.74 -16.96 -4.27
N ASN A 276 -16.63 -16.15 -3.70
CA ASN A 276 -17.64 -15.39 -4.45
C ASN A 276 -17.05 -14.23 -5.26
N LYS A 277 -15.74 -13.99 -5.17
CA LYS A 277 -15.01 -13.04 -6.05
C LYS A 277 -14.74 -13.63 -7.43
N ALA A 278 -14.73 -14.96 -7.55
CA ALA A 278 -14.87 -15.64 -8.82
C ALA A 278 -16.34 -15.65 -9.23
N PHE A 279 -16.65 -15.17 -10.43
CA PHE A 279 -18.02 -15.19 -10.97
C PHE A 279 -18.33 -16.44 -11.78
N ASP A 280 -17.30 -17.24 -12.10
CA ASP A 280 -17.43 -18.51 -12.78
C ASP A 280 -17.65 -19.64 -11.76
N SER A 281 -18.70 -20.44 -11.95
CA SER A 281 -19.07 -21.49 -10.99
C SER A 281 -18.07 -22.65 -10.92
N TYR A 282 -17.36 -22.92 -12.02
CA TYR A 282 -16.33 -23.96 -12.05
C TYR A 282 -15.10 -23.51 -11.26
N GLU A 283 -14.67 -22.27 -11.45
CA GLU A 283 -13.62 -21.62 -10.65
C GLU A 283 -13.97 -21.59 -9.16
N GLN A 284 -15.22 -21.25 -8.81
CA GLN A 284 -15.70 -21.31 -7.42
C GLN A 284 -15.57 -22.71 -6.82
N GLY A 285 -15.85 -23.76 -7.60
CA GLY A 285 -15.67 -25.15 -7.18
C GLY A 285 -14.22 -25.45 -6.81
N LEU A 286 -13.28 -25.08 -7.69
CA LEU A 286 -11.84 -25.26 -7.45
C LEU A 286 -11.36 -24.53 -6.19
N ILE A 287 -11.86 -23.32 -5.94
CA ILE A 287 -11.52 -22.55 -4.74
C ILE A 287 -12.06 -23.25 -3.47
N ARG A 288 -13.30 -23.75 -3.51
CA ARG A 288 -13.91 -24.49 -2.39
C ARG A 288 -13.16 -25.77 -2.07
N ASP A 289 -12.65 -26.47 -3.08
CA ASP A 289 -11.86 -27.68 -2.87
C ASP A 289 -10.56 -27.39 -2.09
N VAL A 290 -9.87 -26.29 -2.42
CA VAL A 290 -8.69 -25.84 -1.68
C VAL A 290 -9.05 -25.45 -0.24
N ILE A 291 -10.15 -24.73 -0.06
CA ILE A 291 -10.65 -24.37 1.27
C ILE A 291 -10.94 -25.63 2.10
N ALA A 292 -11.67 -26.59 1.54
CA ALA A 292 -12.07 -27.82 2.23
C ALA A 292 -10.87 -28.71 2.61
N ALA A 293 -9.78 -28.65 1.84
CA ALA A 293 -8.53 -29.36 2.15
C ALA A 293 -7.81 -28.83 3.40
N ARG A 294 -8.06 -27.57 3.80
CA ARG A 294 -7.37 -26.89 4.91
C ARG A 294 -8.29 -26.58 6.09
N ILE A 295 -9.53 -26.19 5.81
CA ILE A 295 -10.47 -25.63 6.77
C ILE A 295 -11.68 -26.57 6.91
N PRO A 296 -11.88 -27.21 8.07
CA PRO A 296 -13.04 -28.08 8.29
C PRO A 296 -14.38 -27.35 8.16
N ALA A 297 -15.38 -27.99 7.54
CA ALA A 297 -16.71 -27.39 7.34
C ALA A 297 -17.45 -27.02 8.64
N LYS A 298 -17.20 -27.76 9.74
CA LYS A 298 -17.82 -27.53 11.07
C LYS A 298 -17.01 -26.59 11.97
N LEU A 299 -16.10 -25.82 11.38
CA LEU A 299 -15.28 -24.88 12.11
C LEU A 299 -16.09 -23.63 12.45
N ASP A 300 -16.12 -23.30 13.72
CA ASP A 300 -16.85 -22.17 14.30
C ASP A 300 -15.88 -21.28 15.10
N ALA A 301 -16.36 -20.10 15.51
CA ALA A 301 -15.56 -19.12 16.23
C ALA A 301 -14.90 -19.71 17.49
N ALA A 302 -15.64 -20.54 18.25
CA ALA A 302 -15.17 -21.11 19.51
C ALA A 302 -14.01 -22.10 19.34
N LYS A 303 -13.90 -22.75 18.18
CA LYS A 303 -12.75 -23.61 17.86
C LYS A 303 -11.60 -22.85 17.21
N LEU A 304 -11.90 -21.73 16.56
CA LEU A 304 -10.91 -20.92 15.85
C LEU A 304 -10.15 -19.98 16.78
N PHE A 305 -10.90 -19.32 17.66
CA PHE A 305 -10.43 -18.30 18.59
C PHE A 305 -10.50 -18.85 20.01
N GLY A 306 -9.39 -18.80 20.73
CA GLY A 306 -9.23 -19.33 22.09
C GLY A 306 -8.45 -18.41 23.00
#